data_AF-A0AAX3I532-F1
#
_entry.id   AF-A0AAX3I532-F1
#
_cell.length_a   1.000
_cell.length_b   1.000
_cell.length_c   1.000
_cell.angle_alpha   90.00
_cell.angle_beta   90.00
_cell.angle_gamma   90.00
#
_symmetry.space_group_name_H-M   'P 1'
#
loop_
_entity.id
_entity.type
_entity.pdbx_description
1 polymer ?
#
loop_
_entity_poly.entity_id
_entity_poly.type
_entity_poly.pdbx_seq_one_letter_code
_entity_poly.pdbx_strand_id
1 'polypeptide(L)'
;MPEEINKAWLDHFRYIDTIGPEGLEVHCITYQVIGETAQCFYIGDTHTCDLVKGPQYSWTAEAVKKRRKRVLKDGGNWGRRFAYTDKALALRSYKARKAWQLRHARLSMERAQAAIGYFGNAQVESAIPDAAVTIPNEYIQGLNWEDY
;
A
#
# COMPACT_ATOMS: atom_id res chain seq x y z
N MET A 1 -5.22 -18.03 -40.81
CA MET A 1 -4.92 -17.88 -39.38
C MET A 1 -4.55 -16.42 -39.18
N PRO A 2 -5.36 -15.59 -38.50
CA PRO A 2 -4.97 -14.21 -38.26
C PRO A 2 -3.76 -14.22 -37.33
N GLU A 3 -2.70 -13.53 -37.74
CA GLU A 3 -1.48 -13.35 -36.98
C GLU A 3 -1.83 -12.77 -35.60
N GLU A 4 -1.50 -13.51 -34.53
CA GLU A 4 -1.56 -12.99 -33.16
C GLU A 4 -0.54 -11.85 -33.06
N ILE A 5 -1.02 -10.62 -33.28
CA ILE A 5 -0.28 -9.41 -32.90
C ILE A 5 0.01 -9.58 -31.41
N ASN A 6 1.26 -9.92 -31.10
CA ASN A 6 1.77 -10.00 -29.75
C ASN A 6 1.64 -8.59 -29.15
N LYS A 7 0.50 -8.30 -28.54
CA LYS A 7 0.18 -6.99 -27.99
C LYS A 7 1.15 -6.77 -26.83
N ALA A 8 2.23 -6.03 -27.10
CA ALA A 8 3.20 -5.65 -26.09
C ALA A 8 2.50 -4.75 -25.06
N TRP A 9 2.02 -5.35 -23.99
CA TRP A 9 1.46 -4.62 -22.87
C TRP A 9 2.57 -3.87 -22.13
N LEU A 10 2.27 -2.65 -21.68
CA LEU A 10 3.22 -1.87 -20.89
C LEU A 10 3.42 -2.49 -19.51
N ASP A 11 4.67 -2.49 -19.06
CA ASP A 11 5.04 -2.83 -17.70
C ASP A 11 4.41 -1.86 -16.70
N HIS A 12 4.12 -2.36 -15.50
CA HIS A 12 3.57 -1.60 -14.40
C HIS A 12 4.55 -1.60 -13.22
N PHE A 13 4.89 -0.42 -12.73
CA PHE A 13 5.86 -0.21 -11.67
C PHE A 13 5.20 0.11 -10.34
N ARG A 14 5.78 -0.41 -9.25
CA ARG A 14 5.41 -0.05 -7.88
C ARG A 14 6.65 -0.08 -7.00
N TYR A 15 6.90 1.02 -6.31
CA TYR A 15 7.93 1.06 -5.26
C TYR A 15 7.40 0.42 -3.98
N ILE A 16 8.18 -0.50 -3.43
CA ILE A 16 7.98 -1.12 -2.12
C ILE A 16 9.22 -0.90 -1.29
N ASP A 17 9.10 -1.02 0.03
CA ASP A 17 10.22 -0.90 0.94
C ASP A 17 10.27 -2.07 1.90
N THR A 18 11.49 -2.45 2.26
CA THR A 18 11.81 -3.51 3.22
C THR A 18 12.73 -2.93 4.28
N ILE A 19 12.50 -3.31 5.53
CA ILE A 19 13.31 -2.86 6.67
C ILE A 19 14.17 -4.05 7.10
N GLY A 20 15.46 -3.80 7.30
CA GLY A 20 16.42 -4.76 7.85
C GLY A 20 17.44 -4.06 8.76
N PRO A 21 18.44 -4.80 9.28
CA PRO A 21 19.49 -4.24 10.13
C PRO A 21 20.25 -3.07 9.49
N GLU A 22 20.43 -3.11 8.16
CA GLU A 22 21.11 -2.07 7.38
C GLU A 22 20.24 -0.83 7.11
N GLY A 23 18.98 -0.85 7.53
CA GLY A 23 18.04 0.25 7.37
C GLY A 23 16.92 -0.05 6.39
N LEU A 24 16.54 0.98 5.62
CA LEU A 24 15.39 0.96 4.71
C LEU A 24 15.86 0.78 3.26
N GLU A 25 15.48 -0.34 2.65
CA GLU A 25 15.69 -0.55 1.22
C GLU A 25 14.41 -0.23 0.46
N VAL A 26 14.54 0.45 -0.69
CA VAL A 26 13.40 0.79 -1.54
C VAL A 26 13.59 0.17 -2.92
N HIS A 27 12.69 -0.75 -3.26
CA HIS A 27 12.73 -1.56 -4.47
C HIS A 27 11.65 -1.13 -5.45
N CYS A 28 12.01 -0.94 -6.72
CA CYS A 28 11.03 -0.75 -7.79
C CYS A 28 10.65 -2.11 -8.38
N ILE A 29 9.47 -2.62 -8.03
CA ILE A 29 8.96 -3.87 -8.58
C ILE A 29 8.29 -3.61 -9.92
N THR A 30 8.65 -4.42 -10.90
CA THR A 30 8.01 -4.48 -12.22
C THR A 30 6.98 -5.58 -12.25
N TYR A 31 5.77 -5.24 -12.68
CA TYR A 31 4.66 -6.14 -12.88
C TYR A 31 4.30 -6.20 -14.35
N GLN A 32 4.08 -7.41 -14.87
CA GLN A 32 3.67 -7.62 -16.26
C GLN A 32 2.17 -7.91 -16.31
N VAL A 33 1.53 -7.52 -17.41
CA VAL A 33 0.12 -7.84 -17.63
C VAL A 33 -0.02 -9.34 -17.97
N ILE A 34 -0.88 -10.03 -17.24
CA ILE A 34 -1.20 -11.46 -17.43
C ILE A 34 -2.67 -11.67 -17.86
N GLY A 35 -3.45 -10.60 -17.93
CA GLY A 35 -4.81 -10.64 -18.42
C GLY A 35 -5.41 -9.23 -18.53
N GLU A 36 -6.28 -9.05 -19.50
CA GLU A 36 -6.93 -7.77 -19.78
C GLU A 36 -8.45 -7.96 -19.81
N THR A 37 -9.17 -7.00 -19.24
CA THR A 37 -10.62 -6.86 -19.40
C THR A 37 -10.92 -5.48 -19.99
N ALA A 38 -12.18 -5.19 -20.28
CA ALA A 38 -12.58 -3.85 -20.74
C ALA A 38 -12.13 -2.73 -19.78
N GLN A 39 -12.19 -2.97 -18.46
CA GLN A 39 -12.01 -1.92 -17.43
C GLN A 39 -10.67 -2.00 -16.69
N CYS A 40 -10.00 -3.16 -16.69
CA CYS A 40 -8.80 -3.36 -15.88
C CYS A 40 -7.79 -4.32 -16.50
N PHE A 41 -6.55 -4.15 -16.06
CA PHE A 41 -5.46 -5.10 -16.24
C PHE A 41 -5.31 -5.95 -14.97
N TYR A 42 -5.06 -7.23 -15.18
CA TYR A 42 -4.51 -8.12 -14.17
C TYR A 42 -3.00 -8.22 -14.39
N ILE A 43 -2.25 -7.90 -13.34
CA ILE A 43 -0.80 -7.86 -13.37
C ILE A 43 -0.20 -8.86 -12.39
N GLY A 44 0.96 -9.42 -12.73
CA GLY A 44 1.74 -10.33 -11.91
C GLY A 44 3.19 -9.85 -11.77
N ASP A 45 3.82 -10.12 -10.63
CA ASP A 45 5.27 -9.96 -10.49
C ASP A 45 6.00 -11.06 -11.28
N THR A 46 7.34 -10.99 -11.34
CA THR A 46 8.16 -11.97 -12.07
C THR A 46 7.79 -13.40 -11.71
N HIS A 47 7.71 -13.72 -10.41
CA HIS A 47 7.36 -15.07 -9.95
C HIS A 47 5.96 -15.51 -10.40
N THR A 48 4.96 -14.63 -10.34
CA THR A 48 3.61 -14.93 -10.84
C THR A 48 3.61 -15.14 -12.35
N CYS A 49 4.41 -14.37 -13.09
CA CYS A 49 4.53 -14.52 -14.53
C CYS A 49 5.22 -15.83 -14.91
N ASP A 50 6.27 -16.21 -14.18
CA ASP A 50 6.99 -17.47 -14.38
C ASP A 50 6.09 -18.67 -14.09
N LEU A 51 5.22 -18.58 -13.07
CA LEU A 51 4.18 -19.59 -12.84
C LEU A 51 3.28 -19.72 -14.06
N VAL A 52 2.68 -18.62 -14.54
CA VAL A 52 1.74 -18.64 -15.68
C VAL A 52 2.40 -19.17 -16.97
N LYS A 53 3.66 -18.81 -17.23
CA LYS A 53 4.44 -19.25 -18.40
C LYS A 53 4.98 -20.67 -18.26
N GLY A 54 5.09 -21.18 -17.03
CA GLY A 54 5.60 -22.50 -16.71
C GLY A 54 4.61 -23.63 -17.08
N PRO A 55 5.05 -24.90 -16.96
CA PRO A 55 4.23 -26.04 -17.33
C PRO A 55 2.88 -26.05 -16.60
N GLN A 56 1.80 -26.40 -17.29
CA GLN A 56 0.42 -26.23 -16.82
C GLN A 56 0.09 -26.97 -15.50
N TYR A 57 0.88 -27.98 -15.12
CA TYR A 57 0.77 -28.69 -13.83
C TYR A 57 1.37 -27.93 -12.64
N SER A 58 2.09 -26.81 -12.88
CA SER A 58 2.75 -26.03 -11.83
C SER A 58 1.86 -24.94 -11.21
N TRP A 59 0.63 -24.75 -11.71
CA TRP A 59 -0.29 -23.72 -11.20
C TRP A 59 -1.75 -24.02 -11.50
N THR A 60 -2.64 -23.60 -10.61
CA THR A 60 -4.09 -23.59 -10.84
C THR A 60 -4.57 -22.18 -11.14
N ALA A 61 -5.68 -22.04 -11.86
CA ALA A 61 -6.32 -20.74 -12.09
C ALA A 61 -6.63 -20.00 -10.77
N GLU A 62 -6.93 -20.75 -9.71
CA GLU A 62 -7.15 -20.19 -8.37
C GLU A 62 -5.87 -19.66 -7.73
N ALA A 63 -4.74 -20.37 -7.87
CA ALA A 63 -3.44 -19.91 -7.39
C ALA A 63 -3.02 -18.58 -8.07
N VAL A 64 -3.23 -18.47 -9.38
CA VAL A 64 -2.99 -17.23 -10.13
C VAL A 64 -3.94 -16.12 -9.68
N LYS A 65 -5.22 -16.44 -9.46
CA LYS A 65 -6.22 -15.46 -8.99
C LYS A 65 -5.87 -14.87 -7.61
N LYS A 66 -5.27 -15.65 -6.71
CA LYS A 66 -4.83 -15.19 -5.38
C LYS A 66 -3.60 -14.26 -5.45
N ARG A 67 -2.74 -14.44 -6.45
CA ARG A 67 -1.47 -13.72 -6.58
C ARG A 67 -1.56 -12.46 -7.44
N ARG A 68 -2.38 -12.49 -8.49
CA ARG A 68 -2.56 -11.36 -9.42
C ARG A 68 -3.07 -10.11 -8.72
N LYS A 69 -2.68 -8.95 -9.23
CA LYS A 69 -3.16 -7.64 -8.78
C LYS A 69 -4.01 -7.00 -9.87
N ARG A 70 -5.01 -6.22 -9.47
CA ARG A 70 -5.92 -5.52 -10.40
C ARG A 70 -5.53 -4.05 -10.50
N VAL A 71 -5.38 -3.54 -11.71
CA VAL A 71 -5.15 -2.13 -12.01
C VAL A 71 -6.24 -1.64 -12.96
N LEU A 72 -6.99 -0.62 -12.58
CA LEU A 72 -8.00 0.00 -13.45
C LEU A 72 -7.30 0.77 -14.58
N LYS A 73 -7.85 0.68 -15.79
CA LYS A 73 -7.37 1.43 -16.97
C LYS A 73 -7.62 2.93 -16.78
N ASP A 74 -8.85 3.25 -16.44
CA ASP A 74 -9.29 4.58 -16.07
C ASP A 74 -9.27 4.72 -14.55
N GLY A 75 -8.17 5.28 -14.05
CA GLY A 75 -8.08 5.72 -12.66
C GLY A 75 -8.55 7.16 -12.45
N GLY A 76 -8.92 7.88 -13.52
CA GLY A 76 -8.96 9.35 -13.51
C GLY A 76 -7.56 9.97 -13.40
N ASN A 77 -7.48 11.31 -13.44
CA ASN A 77 -6.23 12.08 -13.42
C ASN A 77 -5.37 11.84 -12.16
N TRP A 78 -5.98 11.33 -11.09
CA TRP A 78 -5.36 11.16 -9.76
C TRP A 78 -5.56 9.76 -9.16
N GLY A 79 -5.99 8.80 -9.98
CA GLY A 79 -6.42 7.49 -9.52
C GLY A 79 -5.39 6.79 -8.65
N ARG A 80 -5.77 6.49 -7.41
CA ARG A 80 -5.02 5.58 -6.55
C ARG A 80 -4.99 4.20 -7.22
N ARG A 81 -3.90 3.90 -7.90
CA ARG A 81 -3.68 2.59 -8.55
C ARG A 81 -2.70 1.76 -7.73
N PHE A 82 -2.80 0.45 -7.91
CA PHE A 82 -1.85 -0.48 -7.30
C PHE A 82 -0.43 -0.30 -7.87
N ALA A 83 -0.31 -0.14 -9.20
CA ALA A 83 0.93 0.08 -9.93
C ALA A 83 0.68 1.01 -11.13
N TYR A 84 1.74 1.58 -11.68
CA TYR A 84 1.69 2.66 -12.68
C TYR A 84 2.60 2.34 -13.86
N THR A 85 2.22 2.73 -15.08
CA THR A 85 3.04 2.50 -16.27
C THR A 85 4.28 3.40 -16.35
N ASP A 86 4.34 4.45 -15.53
CA ASP A 86 5.49 5.34 -15.41
C ASP A 86 6.13 5.24 -14.01
N LYS A 87 7.47 5.15 -13.98
CA LYS A 87 8.24 5.05 -12.72
C LYS A 87 8.15 6.34 -11.90
N ALA A 88 8.12 7.52 -12.52
CA ALA A 88 8.05 8.77 -11.77
C ALA A 88 6.70 8.90 -11.03
N LEU A 89 5.61 8.51 -11.71
CA LEU A 89 4.28 8.43 -11.10
C LEU A 89 4.20 7.36 -10.01
N ALA A 90 4.83 6.19 -10.21
CA ALA A 90 4.92 5.16 -9.19
C ALA A 90 5.66 5.64 -7.93
N LEU A 91 6.75 6.39 -8.09
CA LEU A 91 7.52 6.96 -6.99
C LEU A 91 6.71 8.04 -6.26
N ARG A 92 6.00 8.90 -7.00
CA ARG A 92 5.08 9.89 -6.42
C ARG A 92 4.02 9.21 -5.56
N SER A 93 3.43 8.13 -6.05
CA SER A 93 2.47 7.33 -5.29
C SER A 93 3.09 6.73 -4.02
N TYR A 94 4.34 6.25 -4.08
CA TYR A 94 5.06 5.76 -2.90
C TYR A 94 5.27 6.86 -1.86
N LYS A 95 5.75 8.04 -2.26
CA LYS A 95 5.91 9.20 -1.38
C LYS A 95 4.60 9.58 -0.70
N ALA A 96 3.50 9.60 -1.45
CA ALA A 96 2.17 9.87 -0.90
C ALA A 96 1.75 8.82 0.15
N ARG A 97 2.01 7.53 -0.11
CA ARG A 97 1.78 6.47 0.89
C ARG A 97 2.64 6.66 2.14
N LYS A 98 3.91 7.04 2.00
CA LYS A 98 4.81 7.28 3.15
C LYS A 98 4.39 8.49 3.98
N ALA A 99 3.97 9.58 3.33
CA ALA A 99 3.40 10.74 4.02
C ALA A 99 2.14 10.36 4.81
N TRP A 100 1.28 9.52 4.22
CA TRP A 100 0.09 9.02 4.91
C TRP A 100 0.43 8.11 6.09
N GLN A 101 1.41 7.21 5.95
CA GLN A 101 1.92 6.39 7.04
C GLN A 101 2.48 7.24 8.18
N LEU A 102 3.27 8.27 7.85
CA LEU A 102 3.81 9.19 8.84
C LEU A 102 2.71 9.94 9.60
N ARG A 103 1.65 10.40 8.90
CA ARG A 103 0.49 11.04 9.53
C ARG A 103 -0.18 10.13 10.55
N HIS A 104 -0.44 8.87 10.19
CA HIS A 104 -1.02 7.89 11.11
C HIS A 104 -0.10 7.52 12.28
N ALA A 105 1.20 7.36 12.02
CA ALA A 105 2.18 7.06 13.06
C ALA A 105 2.23 8.21 14.07
N ARG A 106 2.28 9.46 13.59
CA ARG A 106 2.29 10.65 14.45
C ARG A 106 1.03 10.73 15.32
N LEU A 107 -0.16 10.58 14.74
CA LEU A 107 -1.40 10.53 15.52
C LEU A 107 -1.38 9.41 16.57
N SER A 108 -0.89 8.23 16.21
CA SER A 108 -0.80 7.10 17.16
C SER A 108 0.17 7.40 18.31
N MET A 109 1.30 8.05 18.02
CA MET A 109 2.26 8.49 19.03
C MET A 109 1.67 9.55 19.96
N GLU A 110 1.05 10.59 19.40
CA GLU A 110 0.44 11.69 20.17
C GLU A 110 -0.65 11.19 21.10
N ARG A 111 -1.48 10.24 20.62
CA ARG A 111 -2.48 9.56 21.44
C ARG A 111 -1.85 8.80 22.61
N ALA A 112 -0.78 8.04 22.35
CA ALA A 112 -0.08 7.29 23.38
C ALA A 112 0.60 8.21 24.40
N GLN A 113 1.24 9.28 23.94
CA GLN A 113 1.88 10.30 24.78
C GLN A 113 0.87 11.04 25.65
N ALA A 114 -0.28 11.43 25.11
CA ALA A 114 -1.34 12.08 25.88
C ALA A 114 -1.86 11.16 27.00
N ALA A 115 -2.11 9.89 26.70
CA ALA A 115 -2.57 8.92 27.71
C ALA A 115 -1.52 8.67 28.81
N ILE A 116 -0.25 8.40 28.43
CA ILE A 116 0.84 8.18 29.40
C ILE A 116 1.13 9.45 30.21
N GLY A 117 1.07 10.64 29.59
CA GLY A 117 1.29 11.91 30.27
C GLY A 117 0.21 12.21 31.30
N TYR A 118 -1.04 11.81 31.04
CA TYR A 118 -2.16 12.03 31.95
C TYR A 118 -2.23 10.98 33.07
N PHE A 119 -2.17 9.69 32.73
CA PHE A 119 -2.33 8.60 33.71
C PHE A 119 -1.01 8.16 34.36
N GLY A 120 0.13 8.58 33.83
CA GLY A 120 1.43 8.04 34.20
C GLY A 120 1.78 6.76 33.45
N ASN A 121 2.97 6.22 33.73
CA ASN A 121 3.40 4.93 33.19
C ASN A 121 2.97 3.77 34.12
N ALA A 122 3.29 2.55 33.73
CA ALA A 122 2.90 1.34 34.48
C ALA A 122 3.45 1.24 35.92
N GLN A 123 4.36 2.14 36.34
CA GLN A 123 4.91 2.19 37.70
C GLN A 123 4.17 3.18 38.61
N VAL A 124 3.22 3.95 38.08
CA VAL A 124 2.46 4.96 38.82
C VAL A 124 1.06 4.44 39.08
N GLU A 125 0.66 4.34 40.34
CA GLU A 125 -0.74 4.08 40.70
C GLU A 125 -1.56 5.33 40.42
N SER A 126 -2.46 5.24 39.45
CA SER A 126 -3.39 6.30 39.08
C SER A 126 -4.81 5.94 39.52
N ALA A 127 -5.56 6.92 40.02
CA ALA A 127 -6.98 6.73 40.29
C ALA A 127 -7.73 6.33 39.02
N ILE A 128 -8.55 5.29 39.12
CA ILE A 128 -9.38 4.82 38.00
C ILE A 128 -10.52 5.84 37.82
N PRO A 129 -10.71 6.43 36.63
CA PRO A 129 -11.81 7.34 36.42
C PRO A 129 -13.17 6.62 36.46
N ASP A 130 -14.13 7.18 37.17
CA ASP A 130 -15.51 6.66 37.25
C ASP A 130 -16.33 6.93 35.96
N ALA A 131 -15.82 7.79 35.07
CA ALA A 131 -16.46 8.19 33.82
C ALA A 131 -15.42 8.44 32.70
N ALA A 132 -15.91 8.71 31.49
CA ALA A 132 -15.05 9.04 30.36
C ALA A 132 -14.23 10.31 30.63
N VAL A 133 -12.91 10.23 30.46
CA VAL A 133 -11.99 11.36 30.59
C VAL A 133 -11.57 11.82 29.20
N THR A 134 -11.74 13.12 28.94
CA THR A 134 -11.21 13.75 27.73
C THR A 134 -9.86 14.36 28.02
N ILE A 135 -8.80 13.80 27.44
CA ILE A 135 -7.43 14.28 27.60
C ILE A 135 -7.14 15.27 26.46
N PRO A 136 -6.85 16.55 26.76
CA PRO A 136 -6.50 17.52 25.73
C PRO A 136 -5.14 17.19 25.11
N ASN A 137 -5.05 17.32 23.78
CA ASN A 137 -3.80 17.23 23.04
C ASN A 137 -3.91 18.15 21.83
N GLU A 138 -3.03 19.16 21.75
CA GLU A 138 -3.07 20.22 20.75
C GLU A 138 -2.95 19.67 19.32
N TYR A 139 -2.11 18.65 19.11
CA TYR A 139 -1.94 18.03 17.81
C TYR A 139 -3.23 17.35 17.34
N ILE A 140 -3.85 16.52 18.20
CA ILE A 140 -5.09 15.80 17.91
C ILE A 140 -6.23 16.77 17.65
N GLN A 141 -6.35 17.82 18.47
CA GLN A 141 -7.38 18.84 18.33
C GLN A 141 -7.19 19.69 17.07
N GLY A 142 -5.94 19.92 16.65
CA GLY A 142 -5.60 20.68 15.45
C GLY A 142 -5.67 19.90 14.13
N LEU A 143 -6.03 18.61 14.15
CA LEU A 143 -6.20 17.84 12.91
C LEU A 143 -7.45 18.30 12.14
N ASN A 144 -7.33 18.38 10.81
CA ASN A 144 -8.51 18.42 9.95
C ASN A 144 -9.14 17.01 9.92
N TRP A 145 -10.17 16.81 10.75
CA TRP A 145 -10.86 15.54 10.90
C TRP A 145 -11.69 15.15 9.68
N GLU A 146 -12.06 16.11 8.81
CA GLU A 146 -12.75 15.81 7.55
C GLU A 146 -11.84 15.10 6.53
N ASP A 147 -10.53 15.35 6.62
CA ASP A 147 -9.50 14.76 5.75
C ASP A 147 -8.88 13.48 6.34
N TYR A 148 -9.31 13.03 7.53
CA TYR A 148 -8.76 11.86 8.23
C TYR A 148 -9.60 10.60 7.97
#